data_AF-A0A9D4ZHX4-F1
#
_entry.id   AF-A0A9D4ZHX4-F1
#
_cell.length_a   1.000
_cell.length_b   1.000
_cell.length_c   1.000
_cell.angle_alpha   90.00
_cell.angle_beta   90.00
_cell.angle_gamma   90.00
#
_symmetry.space_group_name_H-M   'P 1'
#
loop_
_entity.id
_entity.type
_entity.pdbx_description
1 polymer ?
#
loop_
_entity_poly.entity_id
_entity_poly.type
_entity_poly.pdbx_seq_one_letter_code
_entity_poly.pdbx_strand_id
1 'polypeptide(L)' 'LSASSTKGYRMVRATRGVQEGTWYYEIVVEQLGPTGHTRLGWSTQKGDVQAPVGFDSNSYGYRDLDGSKTHVAVRETY' A
#
# COMPACT_ATOMS: atom_id res chain seq x y z
N LEU A 1 -6.62 8.12 -10.10
CA LEU A 1 -5.48 7.24 -10.44
C LEU A 1 -5.99 5.81 -10.39
N SER A 2 -5.80 5.02 -11.46
CA SER A 2 -6.07 3.57 -11.45
C SER A 2 -4.75 2.81 -11.59
N ALA A 3 -4.66 1.62 -11.01
CA ALA A 3 -3.46 0.80 -11.04
C ALA A 3 -3.80 -0.68 -11.13
N SER A 4 -3.01 -1.41 -11.91
CA SER A 4 -3.13 -2.84 -12.12
C SER A 4 -1.75 -3.47 -12.21
N SER A 5 -1.61 -4.72 -11.79
CA SER A 5 -0.40 -5.52 -11.97
C SER A 5 -0.75 -6.89 -12.54
N THR A 6 0.16 -7.45 -13.33
CA THR A 6 0.07 -8.81 -13.89
C THR A 6 1.11 -9.75 -13.30
N LYS A 7 2.03 -9.25 -12.47
CA LYS A 7 3.13 -9.99 -11.86
C LYS A 7 3.15 -9.73 -10.34
N GLY A 8 4.29 -9.98 -9.70
CA GLY A 8 4.50 -9.71 -8.28
C GLY A 8 4.22 -8.25 -7.88
N TYR A 9 4.38 -7.97 -6.59
CA TYR A 9 4.07 -6.66 -6.02
C TYR A 9 4.85 -5.53 -6.67
N ARG A 10 4.13 -4.42 -6.87
CA ARG A 10 4.66 -3.10 -7.21
C ARG A 10 3.83 -2.06 -6.47
N MET A 11 4.43 -0.92 -6.19
CA MET A 11 3.76 0.21 -5.56
C MET A 11 3.61 1.36 -6.56
N VAL A 12 2.45 2.02 -6.48
CA VAL A 12 2.24 3.35 -7.07
C VAL A 12 1.87 4.33 -5.97
N ARG A 13 2.11 5.62 -6.21
CA ARG A 13 1.77 6.70 -5.27
C ARG A 13 0.87 7.71 -5.94
N ALA A 14 0.04 8.39 -5.15
CA ALA A 14 -0.73 9.54 -5.61
C ALA A 14 0.21 10.67 -6.08
N THR A 15 -0.30 11.56 -6.92
CA THR A 15 0.46 12.70 -7.45
C THR A 15 0.69 13.83 -6.45
N ARG A 16 0.10 13.72 -5.25
CA ARG A 16 0.20 14.71 -4.16
C ARG A 16 0.57 13.98 -2.87
N GLY A 17 1.60 14.48 -2.21
CA GLY A 17 1.97 14.06 -0.86
C GLY A 17 1.41 15.02 0.18
N VAL A 18 1.35 14.55 1.43
CA VAL A 18 0.96 15.35 2.60
C VAL A 18 2.20 15.69 3.41
N GLN A 19 2.27 16.92 3.92
CA GLN A 19 3.37 17.38 4.79
C GLN A 19 2.90 17.65 6.23
N GLU A 20 1.72 18.24 6.40
CA GLU A 20 1.15 18.59 7.70
C GLU A 20 -0.39 18.55 7.69
N GLY A 21 -0.99 18.52 8.88
CA GLY A 21 -2.44 18.49 9.09
C GLY A 21 -3.06 17.09 9.09
N THR A 22 -4.40 17.05 9.12
CA THR A 22 -5.19 15.80 9.10
C THR A 22 -5.83 15.63 7.74
N TRP A 23 -5.58 14.50 7.10
CA TRP A 23 -6.03 14.20 5.76
C TRP A 23 -6.72 12.85 5.69
N TYR A 24 -7.60 12.73 4.70
CA TYR A 24 -8.36 11.52 4.43
C TYR A 24 -8.34 11.22 2.93
N TYR A 25 -8.31 9.94 2.59
CA TYR A 25 -8.48 9.45 1.23
C TYR A 25 -9.16 8.08 1.27
N GLU A 26 -9.77 7.71 0.15
CA GLU A 26 -10.44 6.43 -0.05
C GLU A 26 -9.79 5.66 -1.19
N ILE A 27 -9.91 4.34 -1.14
CA ILE A 27 -9.50 3.44 -2.22
C ILE A 27 -10.66 2.51 -2.52
N VAL A 28 -11.02 2.44 -3.80
CA VAL A 28 -11.98 1.47 -4.33
C VAL A 28 -11.19 0.34 -4.99
N VAL A 29 -11.42 -0.90 -4.56
CA VAL A 29 -10.84 -2.09 -5.18
C VAL A 29 -11.81 -2.60 -6.24
N GLU A 30 -11.54 -2.33 -7.51
CA GLU A 30 -12.42 -2.71 -8.62
C GLU A 30 -12.30 -4.20 -8.98
N GLN A 31 -11.06 -4.70 -9.10
CA GLN A 31 -10.79 -6.09 -9.47
C GLN A 31 -9.44 -6.56 -8.93
N LEU A 32 -9.44 -7.70 -8.24
CA LEU A 32 -8.22 -8.42 -7.85
C LEU A 32 -8.04 -9.72 -8.64
N GLY A 33 -9.14 -10.36 -9.03
CA GLY A 33 -9.11 -11.71 -9.60
C GLY A 33 -8.88 -12.80 -8.54
N PRO A 34 -8.75 -14.08 -8.95
CA PRO A 34 -8.75 -15.21 -8.02
C PRO A 34 -7.56 -15.27 -7.06
N THR A 35 -6.40 -14.77 -7.48
CA THR A 35 -5.14 -14.82 -6.71
C THR A 35 -4.53 -13.43 -6.50
N GLY A 36 -5.25 -12.37 -6.87
CA GLY A 36 -4.76 -11.01 -6.73
C GLY A 36 -4.88 -10.54 -5.29
N HIS A 37 -3.86 -9.83 -4.84
CA HIS A 37 -3.83 -9.24 -3.52
C HIS A 37 -3.30 -7.82 -3.60
N THR A 38 -3.80 -6.97 -2.72
CA THR A 38 -3.35 -5.58 -2.63
C THR A 38 -2.93 -5.21 -1.20
N ARG A 39 -2.00 -4.27 -1.12
CA ARG A 39 -1.70 -3.57 0.13
C ARG A 39 -1.89 -2.09 -0.06
N LEU A 40 -2.57 -1.48 0.88
CA LEU A 40 -3.02 -0.09 0.82
C LEU A 40 -2.38 0.68 1.97
N GLY A 41 -1.99 1.94 1.76
CA GLY A 41 -1.47 2.73 2.88
C GLY A 41 -0.62 3.91 2.48
N TRP A 42 0.21 4.36 3.42
CA TRP A 42 1.05 5.54 3.29
C TRP A 42 2.50 5.15 3.06
N SER A 43 3.18 5.92 2.22
CA SER A 43 4.61 5.78 1.98
C SER A 43 5.25 7.14 1.86
N THR A 44 6.43 7.30 2.43
CA THR A 44 7.26 8.48 2.21
C THR A 44 7.93 8.41 0.83
N GLN A 45 8.60 9.49 0.43
CA GLN A 45 9.31 9.53 -0.85
C GLN A 45 10.43 8.48 -0.97
N LYS A 46 10.99 8.06 0.17
CA LYS A 46 12.09 7.09 0.27
C LYS A 46 11.66 5.62 0.14
N GLY A 47 10.35 5.34 0.09
CA GLY A 47 9.84 3.98 -0.07
C GLY A 47 10.24 3.35 -1.40
N ASP A 48 10.68 2.09 -1.37
CA ASP A 48 10.99 1.33 -2.59
C ASP A 48 9.71 0.99 -3.37
N VAL A 49 9.58 1.57 -4.56
CA VAL A 49 8.41 1.36 -5.44
C VAL A 49 8.38 -0.03 -6.08
N GLN A 50 9.50 -0.76 -6.07
CA GLN A 50 9.56 -2.13 -6.54
C GLN A 50 9.04 -3.14 -5.51
N ALA A 51 8.85 -2.70 -4.26
CA ALA A 51 8.32 -3.49 -3.16
C ALA A 51 6.88 -3.08 -2.82
N PRO A 52 6.09 -3.94 -2.15
CA PRO A 52 4.79 -3.54 -1.64
C PRO A 52 4.90 -2.54 -0.48
N VAL A 53 3.84 -1.76 -0.26
CA VAL A 53 3.74 -0.87 0.91
C VAL A 53 3.85 -1.69 2.21
N GLY A 54 4.60 -1.17 3.18
CA GLY A 54 4.91 -1.84 4.44
C GLY A 54 6.12 -2.80 4.38
N PHE A 55 6.83 -2.87 3.24
CA PHE A 55 8.06 -3.67 3.13
C PHE A 55 9.23 -3.07 3.92
N ASP A 56 9.39 -1.75 3.85
CA ASP A 56 10.49 -1.02 4.51
C ASP A 56 9.98 -0.17 5.68
N SER A 57 10.90 0.56 6.32
CA SER A 57 10.59 1.52 7.38
C SER A 57 9.98 2.82 6.86
N ASN A 58 9.96 3.03 5.54
CA ASN A 58 9.46 4.25 4.90
C ASN A 58 7.99 4.15 4.53
N SER A 59 7.31 3.05 4.87
CA SER A 59 5.94 2.80 4.47
C SER A 59 5.15 2.01 5.52
N TYR A 60 3.85 2.27 5.57
CA TYR A 60 2.89 1.61 6.44
C TYR A 60 1.73 1.12 5.57
N GLY A 61 1.51 -0.19 5.57
CA GLY A 61 0.51 -0.85 4.74
C GLY A 61 -0.58 -1.54 5.54
N TYR A 62 -1.72 -1.73 4.91
CA TYR A 62 -2.85 -2.55 5.32
C TYR A 62 -3.04 -3.64 4.27
N ARG A 63 -3.22 -4.88 4.72
CA ARG A 63 -3.34 -6.05 3.84
C ARG A 63 -4.80 -6.45 3.69
N ASP A 64 -5.22 -6.63 2.45
CA ASP A 64 -6.58 -7.02 2.07
C ASP A 64 -7.06 -8.38 2.63
N LEU A 65 -6.17 -9.36 2.71
CA LEU A 65 -6.51 -10.75 3.07
C LEU A 65 -7.04 -10.93 4.49
N ASP A 66 -6.36 -10.37 5.47
CA ASP A 66 -6.58 -10.61 6.89
C ASP A 66 -6.77 -9.31 7.68
N GLY A 67 -6.74 -8.16 7.00
CA GLY A 67 -6.79 -6.85 7.62
C GLY A 67 -5.57 -6.52 8.49
N SER A 68 -4.46 -7.24 8.33
CA SER A 68 -3.24 -6.97 9.10
C SER A 68 -2.59 -5.64 8.69
N LYS A 69 -1.99 -4.96 9.66
CA LYS A 69 -1.06 -3.86 9.40
C LYS A 69 0.32 -4.43 9.09
N THR A 70 1.00 -3.79 8.14
CA THR A 70 2.34 -4.18 7.67
C THR A 70 3.31 -3.02 7.73
N HIS A 71 4.46 -3.22 8.36
CA HIS A 71 5.55 -2.25 8.45
C HIS A 71 6.86 -3.01 8.66
N VAL A 72 7.98 -2.54 8.08
CA VAL A 72 9.29 -3.22 8.16
C VAL A 72 9.23 -4.72 7.84
N ALA A 73 8.40 -5.09 6.87
CA ALA A 73 8.12 -6.47 6.46
C ALA A 73 7.50 -7.39 7.53
N VAL A 74 7.08 -6.83 8.67
CA VAL A 74 6.36 -7.53 9.74
C VAL A 74 4.86 -7.33 9.57
N ARG A 75 4.08 -8.37 9.90
CA ARG A 75 2.62 -8.34 9.93
C ARG A 75 2.17 -8.35 11.38
N GLU A 76 1.25 -7.48 11.70
CA GLU A 76 0.60 -7.42 13.00
C GLU A 76 -0.91 -7.37 12.78
N THR A 77 -1.66 -8.05 13.65
CA THR A 77 -3.11 -7.86 13.71
C THR A 77 -3.40 -6.41 14.10
N TYR A 78 -4.44 -5.84 13.49
CA TYR A 78 -4.85 -4.47 13.81
C TYR A 78 -5.34 -4.37 15.25
#